data_AF-T1C6G7-F1
#
_entry.id   AF-T1C6G7-F1
#
_cell.length_a   1.000
_cell.length_b   1.000
_cell.length_c   1.000
_cell.angle_alpha   90.00
_cell.angle_beta   90.00
_cell.angle_gamma   90.00
#
_symmetry.space_group_name_H-M   'P 1'
#
loop_
_entity.id
_entity.type
_entity.pdbx_description
1 polymer ?
#
loop_
_entity_poly.entity_id
_entity_poly.type
_entity_poly.pdbx_seq_one_letter_code
_entity_poly.pdbx_strand_id
1 'polypeptide(L)'
;PDLHKSWSHRGDDLAPIRNATALNEVVVERLHSGHVIQVSVEIAGTHFLRYDTDGLIVATPTGSTGYNLSARGPIASPTLEAILLTPISPHMLFDRSMLLAPSESIELKMCEGPPASVMIDGQHVATISSGDSVLCKKASRSAHLVTFDNRRFHEIL
;
A
#
# COMPACT_ATOMS: atom_id res chain seq x y z
N PRO A 1 10.16 2.15 -9.51
CA PRO A 1 10.88 1.19 -8.63
C PRO A 1 9.86 0.29 -7.93
N ASP A 2 10.06 -1.02 -7.95
CA ASP A 2 9.07 -1.99 -7.45
C ASP A 2 9.00 -2.02 -5.91
N LEU A 3 7.91 -2.55 -5.35
CA LEU A 3 7.74 -2.78 -3.90
C LEU A 3 8.00 -4.25 -3.56
N HIS A 4 8.89 -4.54 -2.60
CA HIS A 4 9.07 -5.87 -2.01
C HIS A 4 8.37 -5.92 -0.66
N LYS A 5 7.66 -7.01 -0.41
CA LYS A 5 6.75 -7.16 0.73
C LYS A 5 7.12 -8.39 1.53
N SER A 6 6.89 -8.30 2.83
CA SER A 6 6.97 -9.40 3.80
C SER A 6 5.83 -9.20 4.80
N TRP A 7 5.16 -10.27 5.23
CA TRP A 7 4.11 -10.16 6.27
C TRP A 7 4.26 -11.22 7.35
N SER A 8 3.76 -10.96 8.56
CA SER A 8 3.72 -11.94 9.65
C SER A 8 2.35 -11.93 10.33
N HIS A 9 1.81 -13.13 10.58
CA HIS A 9 0.57 -13.37 11.34
C HIS A 9 0.94 -13.79 12.77
N ARG A 10 0.27 -13.27 13.80
CA ARG A 10 0.47 -13.70 15.19
C ARG A 10 -0.82 -14.32 15.75
N GLY A 11 -1.07 -15.56 15.33
CA GLY A 11 -1.72 -16.59 16.15
C GLY A 11 -0.66 -17.60 16.59
N ASP A 12 -0.86 -18.28 17.72
CA ASP A 12 0.13 -19.09 18.48
C ASP A 12 0.81 -20.28 17.77
N ASP A 13 0.83 -20.32 16.44
CA ASP A 13 1.73 -21.15 15.63
C ASP A 13 2.20 -20.29 14.45
N LEU A 14 3.52 -20.11 14.31
CA LEU A 14 4.17 -19.25 13.31
C LEU A 14 3.70 -19.58 11.88
N ALA A 15 2.63 -18.93 11.42
CA ALA A 15 2.23 -19.01 10.03
C ALA A 15 3.32 -18.37 9.14
N PRO A 16 3.63 -18.94 7.97
CA PRO A 16 4.80 -18.55 7.20
C PRO A 16 4.72 -17.08 6.78
N ILE A 17 5.84 -16.37 6.99
CA ILE A 17 6.10 -15.10 6.31
C ILE A 17 6.10 -15.42 4.83
N ARG A 18 5.03 -15.05 4.15
CA ARG A 18 5.02 -15.08 2.69
C ARG A 18 5.59 -13.74 2.23
N ASN A 19 6.17 -13.74 1.04
CA ASN A 19 6.78 -12.58 0.44
C ASN A 19 6.20 -12.42 -0.96
N ALA A 20 5.96 -11.19 -1.36
CA ALA A 20 5.41 -10.86 -2.67
C ALA A 20 5.96 -9.52 -3.14
N THR A 21 5.90 -9.27 -4.44
CA THR A 21 6.30 -8.00 -5.06
C THR A 21 5.06 -7.35 -5.67
N ALA A 22 4.98 -6.01 -5.62
CA ALA A 22 4.05 -5.25 -6.47
C ALA A 22 4.82 -4.36 -7.43
N LEU A 23 4.31 -4.28 -8.65
CA LEU A 23 4.66 -3.23 -9.57
C LEU A 23 3.91 -1.94 -9.26
N ASN A 24 2.62 -2.01 -8.95
CA ASN A 24 1.75 -0.84 -8.78
C ASN A 24 1.46 -0.58 -7.30
N GLU A 25 0.76 -1.48 -6.60
CA GLU A 25 0.33 -1.21 -5.23
C GLU A 25 0.13 -2.44 -4.32
N VAL A 26 0.11 -2.14 -3.02
CA VAL A 26 -0.54 -2.92 -1.98
C VAL A 26 -1.80 -2.18 -1.59
N VAL A 27 -2.91 -2.91 -1.44
CA VAL A 27 -4.13 -2.37 -0.84
C VAL A 27 -4.46 -3.20 0.38
N VAL A 28 -4.70 -2.53 1.51
CA VAL A 28 -5.38 -3.11 2.66
C VAL A 28 -6.74 -2.46 2.76
N GLU A 29 -7.82 -3.19 2.51
CA GLU A 29 -9.17 -2.63 2.47
C GLU A 29 -10.20 -3.55 3.12
N ARG A 30 -11.28 -2.96 3.63
CA ARG A 30 -12.40 -3.73 4.20
C ARG A 30 -12.99 -4.71 3.16
N LEU A 31 -13.43 -5.87 3.62
CA LEU A 31 -14.08 -6.88 2.74
C LEU A 31 -15.52 -6.54 2.37
N HIS A 32 -16.25 -5.91 3.28
CA HIS A 32 -17.68 -5.65 3.14
C HIS A 32 -17.98 -4.20 3.51
N SER A 33 -18.97 -3.61 2.85
CA SER A 33 -19.46 -2.28 3.19
C SER A 33 -20.18 -2.27 4.55
N GLY A 34 -20.24 -1.10 5.18
CA GLY A 34 -21.03 -0.87 6.42
C GLY A 34 -20.20 -0.63 7.68
N HIS A 35 -18.92 -1.04 7.70
CA HIS A 35 -17.99 -0.71 8.78
C HIS A 35 -16.63 -0.28 8.20
N VAL A 36 -15.97 0.64 8.90
CA VAL A 36 -14.58 1.01 8.62
C VAL A 36 -13.65 -0.01 9.28
N ILE A 37 -12.40 -0.06 8.80
CA ILE A 37 -11.31 -0.75 9.49
C ILE A 37 -10.43 0.27 10.20
N GLN A 38 -9.84 -0.15 11.32
CA GLN A 38 -8.88 0.65 12.05
C GLN A 38 -7.47 0.12 11.81
N VAL A 39 -6.63 0.91 11.16
CA VAL A 39 -5.26 0.52 10.77
C VAL A 39 -4.26 1.50 11.35
N SER A 40 -3.33 1.00 12.17
CA SER A 40 -2.18 1.78 12.62
C SER A 40 -1.09 1.73 11.56
N VAL A 41 -0.51 2.89 11.27
CA VAL A 41 0.56 3.05 10.29
C VAL A 41 1.84 3.39 11.02
N GLU A 42 2.88 2.63 10.72
CA GLU A 42 4.26 2.90 11.11
C GLU A 42 5.08 3.28 9.89
N ILE A 43 5.88 4.34 9.99
CA ILE A 43 6.79 4.78 8.93
C ILE A 43 8.21 4.69 9.48
N ALA A 44 9.07 3.94 8.78
CA ALA A 44 10.48 3.78 9.12
C ALA A 44 10.75 3.40 10.59
N GLY A 45 9.95 2.49 11.17
CA GLY A 45 10.15 2.05 12.56
C GLY A 45 9.40 2.90 13.61
N THR A 46 8.73 3.98 13.20
CA THR A 46 8.11 4.94 14.11
C THR A 46 6.61 5.05 13.86
N HIS A 47 5.82 4.93 14.92
CA HIS A 47 4.37 5.09 14.84
C HIS A 47 4.03 6.48 14.28
N PHE A 48 3.25 6.51 13.21
CA PHE A 48 2.79 7.75 12.60
C PHE A 48 1.39 8.09 13.11
N LEU A 49 0.37 7.37 12.63
CA LEU A 49 -1.01 7.60 13.03
C LEU A 49 -1.87 6.35 12.83
N ARG A 50 -3.10 6.42 13.33
CA ARG A 50 -4.11 5.39 13.18
C ARG A 50 -5.28 5.91 12.34
N TYR A 51 -5.61 5.19 11.28
CA TYR A 51 -6.69 5.51 10.37
C TYR A 51 -7.95 4.71 10.69
N ASP A 52 -9.08 5.40 10.79
CA ASP A 52 -10.41 4.81 10.60
C ASP A 52 -10.82 5.05 9.15
N THR A 53 -10.84 4.01 8.33
CA THR A 53 -10.85 4.15 6.86
C THR A 53 -11.46 2.94 6.17
N ASP A 54 -11.89 3.09 4.91
CA ASP A 54 -12.26 1.94 4.08
C ASP A 54 -11.02 1.12 3.68
N GLY A 55 -9.83 1.75 3.63
CA GLY A 55 -8.57 1.08 3.37
C GLY A 55 -7.38 2.03 3.21
N LEU A 56 -6.20 1.46 3.02
CA LEU A 56 -4.95 2.18 2.75
C LEU A 56 -4.27 1.55 1.52
N ILE A 57 -3.72 2.42 0.67
CA ILE A 57 -2.95 2.07 -0.51
C ILE A 57 -1.49 2.43 -0.27
N VAL A 58 -0.58 1.47 -0.47
CA VAL A 58 0.85 1.73 -0.58
C VAL A 58 1.26 1.49 -2.03
N ALA A 59 1.54 2.56 -2.77
CA ALA A 59 1.78 2.50 -4.20
C ALA A 59 3.22 2.89 -4.59
N THR A 60 3.67 2.39 -5.73
CA THR A 60 4.84 2.90 -6.44
C THR A 60 4.46 4.13 -7.29
N PRO A 61 5.45 4.88 -7.80
CA PRO A 61 5.19 5.94 -8.77
C PRO A 61 4.51 5.44 -10.06
N THR A 62 4.81 4.20 -10.50
CA THR A 62 4.10 3.55 -11.60
C THR A 62 2.62 3.31 -11.26
N GLY A 63 2.34 2.85 -10.04
CA GLY A 63 0.97 2.66 -9.52
C GLY A 63 0.22 3.94 -9.19
N SER A 64 0.86 5.11 -9.27
CA SER A 64 0.24 6.40 -8.91
C SER A 64 -0.97 6.75 -9.78
N THR A 65 -1.03 6.23 -11.01
CA THR A 65 -2.14 6.37 -11.97
C THR A 65 -3.17 5.24 -11.89
N GLY A 66 -2.94 4.24 -11.03
CA GLY A 66 -3.85 3.12 -10.78
C GLY A 66 -4.90 3.45 -9.72
N TYR A 67 -5.14 2.52 -8.78
CA TYR A 67 -6.14 2.73 -7.73
C TYR A 67 -5.81 3.93 -6.83
N ASN A 68 -4.51 4.23 -6.66
CA ASN A 68 -4.04 5.42 -5.98
C ASN A 68 -4.66 6.72 -6.55
N LEU A 69 -4.80 6.84 -7.87
CA LEU A 69 -5.42 8.00 -8.51
C LEU A 69 -6.90 8.11 -8.16
N SER A 70 -7.62 6.98 -8.22
CA SER A 70 -9.04 6.93 -7.86
C SER A 70 -9.28 7.29 -6.38
N ALA A 71 -8.34 6.92 -5.51
CA ALA A 71 -8.33 7.31 -4.10
C ALA A 71 -7.86 8.76 -3.86
N ARG A 72 -7.73 9.57 -4.91
CA ARG A 72 -7.32 10.99 -4.88
C ARG A 72 -5.86 11.21 -4.48
N GLY A 73 -5.02 10.17 -4.61
CA GLY A 73 -3.58 10.29 -4.52
C GLY A 73 -2.99 11.05 -5.70
N PRO A 74 -1.79 11.63 -5.52
CA PRO A 74 -1.14 12.41 -6.58
C PRO A 74 -0.64 11.51 -7.72
N ILE A 75 -0.57 12.08 -8.92
CA ILE A 75 0.12 11.49 -10.06
C ILE A 75 1.62 11.72 -9.89
N ALA A 76 2.40 10.65 -9.97
CA ALA A 76 3.86 10.70 -9.88
C ALA A 76 4.49 10.25 -11.20
N SER A 77 5.60 10.88 -11.58
CA SER A 77 6.40 10.41 -12.72
C SER A 77 6.89 8.98 -12.46
N PRO A 78 6.78 8.04 -13.42
CA PRO A 78 7.25 6.66 -13.23
C PRO A 78 8.76 6.55 -12.93
N THR A 79 9.54 7.57 -13.32
CA THR A 79 10.99 7.66 -13.04
C THR A 79 11.32 8.17 -11.64
N LEU A 80 10.34 8.66 -10.89
CA LEU A 80 10.54 9.08 -9.51
C LEU A 80 10.89 7.86 -8.64
N GLU A 81 11.75 8.07 -7.65
CA GLU A 81 11.94 7.10 -6.58
C GLU A 81 11.23 7.58 -5.31
N ALA A 82 10.07 7.00 -5.04
CA ALA A 82 9.28 7.29 -3.86
C ALA A 82 8.36 6.09 -3.53
N ILE A 83 7.78 6.12 -2.34
CA ILE A 83 6.63 5.28 -1.96
C ILE A 83 5.47 6.22 -1.64
N LEU A 84 4.28 5.90 -2.14
CA LEU A 84 3.08 6.67 -1.88
C LEU A 84 2.22 5.94 -0.85
N LEU A 85 1.70 6.66 0.14
CA LEU A 85 0.66 6.19 1.07
C LEU A 85 -0.60 7.02 0.85
N THR A 86 -1.72 6.37 0.53
CA THR A 86 -2.99 7.04 0.25
C THR A 86 -4.13 6.36 1.01
N PRO A 87 -4.87 7.08 1.87
CA PRO A 87 -6.07 6.53 2.50
C PRO A 87 -7.27 6.48 1.54
N ILE A 88 -8.14 5.50 1.73
CA ILE A 88 -9.39 5.31 0.99
C ILE A 88 -10.55 5.73 1.89
N SER A 89 -11.23 6.82 1.53
CA SER A 89 -12.37 7.36 2.29
C SER A 89 -12.10 7.42 3.82
N PRO A 90 -11.01 8.09 4.27
CA PRO A 90 -10.71 8.18 5.69
C PRO A 90 -11.77 8.99 6.43
N HIS A 91 -12.15 8.53 7.62
CA HIS A 91 -13.12 9.18 8.50
C HIS A 91 -12.39 9.93 9.63
N MET A 92 -11.41 10.77 9.28
CA MET A 92 -10.59 11.51 10.24
C MET A 92 -10.04 12.82 9.66
N LEU A 93 -9.46 13.68 10.50
CA LEU A 93 -8.93 15.00 10.09
C LEU A 93 -7.76 14.93 9.12
N PHE A 94 -6.91 13.91 9.24
CA PHE A 94 -5.79 13.70 8.32
C PHE A 94 -6.21 12.71 7.23
N ASP A 95 -6.51 13.24 6.05
CA ASP A 95 -7.02 12.50 4.88
C ASP A 95 -6.07 12.58 3.68
N ARG A 96 -4.83 13.03 3.89
CA ARG A 96 -3.89 13.37 2.83
C ARG A 96 -3.01 12.19 2.46
N SER A 97 -2.72 12.07 1.17
CA SER A 97 -1.65 11.19 0.69
C SER A 97 -0.27 11.72 1.08
N MET A 98 0.67 10.79 1.26
CA MET A 98 2.07 11.10 1.55
C MET A 98 2.98 10.53 0.47
N LEU A 99 4.00 11.30 0.11
CA LEU A 99 5.15 10.83 -0.66
C LEU A 99 6.31 10.65 0.30
N LEU A 100 6.84 9.43 0.34
CA LEU A 100 7.88 8.99 1.25
C LEU A 100 9.12 8.58 0.46
N ALA A 101 10.28 8.69 1.10
CA ALA A 101 11.54 8.27 0.52
C ALA A 101 11.54 6.76 0.26
N PRO A 102 12.22 6.28 -0.80
CA PRO A 102 12.27 4.86 -1.15
C PRO A 102 12.90 3.96 -0.08
N SER A 103 13.65 4.54 0.86
CA SER A 103 14.27 3.83 1.98
C SER A 103 13.32 3.63 3.17
N GLU A 104 12.20 4.36 3.22
CA GLU A 104 11.25 4.28 4.31
C GLU A 104 10.35 3.05 4.13
N SER A 105 10.19 2.26 5.17
CA SER A 105 9.22 1.17 5.20
C SER A 105 7.88 1.66 5.74
N ILE A 106 6.79 1.07 5.27
CA ILE A 106 5.45 1.33 5.77
C ILE A 106 4.89 0.04 6.32
N GLU A 107 4.57 0.01 7.60
CA GLU A 107 3.85 -1.11 8.22
C GLU A 107 2.40 -0.72 8.46
N LEU A 108 1.49 -1.54 7.94
CA LEU A 108 0.05 -1.41 8.11
C LEU A 108 -0.41 -2.48 9.09
N LYS A 109 -0.77 -2.09 10.32
CA LYS A 109 -1.20 -3.01 11.36
C LYS A 109 -2.70 -2.91 11.63
N MET A 110 -3.40 -4.01 11.45
CA MET A 110 -4.82 -4.12 11.79
C MET A 110 -5.00 -4.02 13.29
N CYS A 111 -5.74 -3.01 13.73
CA CYS A 111 -6.04 -2.77 15.14
C CYS A 111 -7.41 -3.32 15.49
N GLU A 112 -8.46 -2.76 14.89
CA GLU A 112 -9.86 -3.08 15.18
C GLU A 112 -10.70 -3.09 13.89
N GLY A 113 -11.89 -3.68 13.96
CA GLY A 113 -12.83 -3.78 12.84
C GLY A 113 -12.92 -5.19 12.26
N PRO A 114 -13.75 -5.36 11.20
CA PRO A 114 -13.88 -6.63 10.50
C PRO A 114 -12.57 -7.02 9.79
N PRO A 115 -12.40 -8.29 9.40
CA PRO A 115 -11.26 -8.71 8.59
C PRO A 115 -11.13 -7.89 7.30
N ALA A 116 -9.88 -7.62 6.91
CA ALA A 116 -9.53 -6.83 5.74
C ALA A 116 -8.87 -7.70 4.66
N SER A 117 -9.11 -7.35 3.41
CA SER A 117 -8.43 -7.89 2.24
C SER A 117 -7.04 -7.27 2.11
N VAL A 118 -6.05 -8.08 1.75
CA VAL A 118 -4.77 -7.62 1.22
C VAL A 118 -4.75 -7.93 -0.28
N MET A 119 -4.61 -6.89 -1.09
CA MET A 119 -4.46 -7.00 -2.53
C MET A 119 -3.08 -6.55 -2.99
N ILE A 120 -2.58 -7.19 -4.03
CA ILE A 120 -1.31 -6.89 -4.68
C ILE A 120 -1.58 -6.79 -6.17
N ASP A 121 -1.35 -5.61 -6.75
CA ASP A 121 -1.59 -5.34 -8.18
C ASP A 121 -3.00 -5.83 -8.63
N GLY A 122 -4.02 -5.56 -7.81
CA GLY A 122 -5.41 -5.95 -8.04
C GLY A 122 -5.76 -7.42 -7.74
N GLN A 123 -4.81 -8.24 -7.32
CA GLN A 123 -5.07 -9.64 -6.94
C GLN A 123 -5.21 -9.81 -5.43
N HIS A 124 -6.26 -10.47 -4.97
CA HIS A 124 -6.40 -10.88 -3.57
C HIS A 124 -5.33 -11.92 -3.22
N VAL A 125 -4.55 -11.66 -2.17
CA VAL A 125 -3.46 -12.55 -1.74
C VAL A 125 -3.62 -13.06 -0.32
N ALA A 126 -4.35 -12.34 0.52
CA ALA A 126 -4.58 -12.69 1.92
C ALA A 126 -5.79 -11.94 2.49
N THR A 127 -6.31 -12.48 3.58
CA THR A 127 -7.23 -11.79 4.49
C THR A 127 -6.55 -11.68 5.84
N ILE A 128 -6.55 -10.49 6.44
CA ILE A 128 -5.88 -10.17 7.71
C ILE A 128 -6.90 -9.71 8.76
N SER A 129 -6.61 -9.97 10.03
CA SER A 129 -7.46 -9.62 11.17
C SER A 129 -6.69 -8.79 12.20
N SER A 130 -7.38 -8.28 13.23
CA SER A 130 -6.75 -7.56 14.35
C SER A 130 -5.51 -8.28 14.88
N GLY A 131 -4.40 -7.55 14.97
CA GLY A 131 -3.09 -8.07 15.38
C GLY A 131 -2.14 -8.36 14.23
N ASP A 132 -2.64 -8.56 13.01
CA ASP A 132 -1.82 -8.80 11.82
C ASP A 132 -1.23 -7.52 11.25
N SER A 133 -0.12 -7.65 10.53
CA SER A 133 0.49 -6.52 9.83
C SER A 133 1.01 -6.88 8.43
N VAL A 134 1.05 -5.85 7.59
CA VAL A 134 1.62 -5.88 6.23
C VAL A 134 2.76 -4.88 6.19
N LEU A 135 3.98 -5.36 5.93
CA LEU A 135 5.16 -4.52 5.77
C LEU A 135 5.48 -4.32 4.28
N CYS A 136 5.50 -3.05 3.89
CA CYS A 136 5.79 -2.58 2.54
C CYS A 136 7.15 -1.86 2.53
N LYS A 137 8.04 -2.25 1.62
CA LYS A 137 9.34 -1.58 1.40
C LYS A 137 9.72 -1.61 -0.07
N LYS A 138 10.68 -0.77 -0.49
CA LYS A 138 11.25 -0.88 -1.85
C LYS A 138 11.84 -2.26 -2.09
N ALA A 139 11.64 -2.79 -3.29
CA ALA A 139 12.22 -4.04 -3.72
C ALA A 139 13.72 -3.96 -3.99
N SER A 140 14.41 -5.06 -3.70
CA SER A 140 15.82 -5.25 -4.06
C SER A 140 16.03 -5.35 -5.57
N ARG A 141 14.96 -5.64 -6.33
CA ARG A 141 14.95 -5.73 -7.79
C ARG A 141 13.88 -4.82 -8.35
N SER A 142 14.19 -4.14 -9.44
CA SER A 142 13.24 -3.33 -10.19
C SER A 142 12.81 -4.04 -11.47
N ALA A 143 11.58 -3.82 -11.90
CA ALA A 143 11.05 -4.33 -13.15
C ALA A 143 11.69 -3.59 -14.32
N HIS A 144 12.06 -4.33 -15.35
CA HIS A 144 12.55 -3.77 -16.60
C HIS A 144 11.40 -3.74 -17.60
N LEU A 145 10.93 -2.53 -17.92
CA LEU A 145 9.83 -2.29 -18.85
C LEU A 145 10.38 -1.92 -20.22
N VAL A 146 9.83 -2.53 -21.28
CA VAL A 146 10.17 -2.20 -22.67
C VAL A 146 9.16 -1.18 -23.20
N THR A 147 9.66 -0.07 -23.74
CA THR A 147 8.85 0.98 -24.36
C THR A 147 9.11 1.01 -25.87
N PHE A 148 8.05 0.98 -26.67
CA PHE A 148 8.14 0.95 -28.15
C PHE A 148 8.16 2.34 -28.80
N ASP A 149 8.08 3.41 -27.99
CA ASP A 149 7.86 4.78 -28.47
C ASP A 149 8.46 5.79 -27.48
N ASN A 150 8.93 6.95 -27.96
CA ASN A 150 9.51 7.99 -27.09
C ASN A 150 8.43 8.94 -26.52
N ARG A 151 7.24 8.40 -26.22
CA ARG A 151 6.11 9.16 -25.68
C ARG A 151 6.44 9.62 -24.27
N ARG A 152 6.25 10.91 -24.02
CA ARG A 152 6.53 11.49 -22.70
C ARG A 152 5.38 11.15 -21.76
N PHE A 153 5.66 10.94 -20.48
CA PHE A 153 4.65 10.53 -19.50
C PHE A 153 3.42 11.45 -19.45
N HIS A 154 3.60 12.77 -19.59
CA HIS A 154 2.49 13.73 -19.60
C HIS A 154 1.64 13.71 -20.88
N GLU A 155 2.08 13.02 -21.94
CA GLU A 155 1.31 12.87 -23.19
C GLU A 155 0.33 11.68 -23.13
N ILE A 156 0.42 10.86 -22.08
CA ILE A 156 -0.39 9.65 -21.90
C ILE A 156 -1.28 9.70 -20.65
N LEU A 157 -1.38 10.86 -20.00
CA LEU A 157 -2.29 11.14 -18.88
C LEU A 157 -3.65 11.64 -19.38
#